data_AF-A0A937R6G0-F1
#
_entry.id   AF-A0A937R6G0-F1
#
_cell.length_a   1.000
_cell.length_b   1.000
_cell.length_c   1.000
_cell.angle_alpha   90.00
_cell.angle_beta   90.00
_cell.angle_gamma   90.00
#
_symmetry.space_group_name_H-M   'P 1'
#
loop_
_entity.id
_entity.type
_entity.pdbx_description
1 polymer ?
#
loop_
_entity_poly.entity_id
_entity_poly.type
_entity_poly.pdbx_seq_one_letter_code
_entity_poly.pdbx_strand_id
1 'polypeptide(L)'
;MGGATVSTDTGQSATTAGDGSYTINGVPVGDRTVTASAGGHAQQQKPAAVAEDATTTVDFALAEPVPPTGVTVNAITYALGGKSKRDLLVTVAVVDNFGDPVDGASVAIEVLRGTDSYATRTGATGADGTVAFKLKNAPSGTYTTTVSDVTALPLAWDGLTPSNSFTR
;
A
#
# COMPACT_ATOMS: atom_id res chain seq x y z
N MET A 1 13.73 16.10 13.57
CA MET A 1 13.20 15.57 12.29
C MET A 1 12.51 16.72 11.59
N GLY A 2 12.91 17.06 10.37
CA GLY A 2 12.20 18.08 9.57
C GLY A 2 11.23 17.48 8.56
N GLY A 3 10.28 18.29 8.09
CA GLY A 3 9.30 17.90 7.08
C GLY A 3 7.98 17.33 7.61
N ALA A 4 7.81 17.22 8.94
CA ALA A 4 6.51 16.96 9.54
C ALA A 4 5.60 18.18 9.46
N THR A 5 4.31 17.98 9.22
CA THR A 5 3.26 19.00 9.30
C THR A 5 2.70 19.02 10.71
N VAL A 6 2.65 20.20 11.32
CA VAL A 6 1.97 20.44 12.59
C VAL A 6 0.78 21.35 12.33
N SER A 7 -0.41 20.96 12.76
CA SER A 7 -1.65 21.70 12.57
C SER A 7 -2.46 21.84 13.86
N THR A 8 -3.29 22.86 13.92
CA THR A 8 -4.30 23.05 14.96
C THR A 8 -5.67 22.64 14.45
N ASP A 9 -6.57 22.27 15.37
CA ASP A 9 -8.01 22.06 15.13
C ASP A 9 -8.74 23.26 14.48
N THR A 10 -8.15 24.44 14.58
CA THR A 10 -8.63 25.72 14.06
C THR A 10 -8.07 26.06 12.67
N GLY A 11 -7.29 25.14 12.08
CA GLY A 11 -6.86 25.17 10.68
C GLY A 11 -5.51 25.85 10.42
N GLN A 12 -4.81 26.36 11.45
CA GLN A 12 -3.45 26.87 11.28
C GLN A 12 -2.48 25.70 11.17
N SER A 13 -1.40 25.87 10.40
CA SER A 13 -0.38 24.83 10.26
C SER A 13 1.00 25.40 9.93
N ALA A 14 2.03 24.60 10.19
CA ALA A 14 3.40 24.84 9.81
C ALA A 14 4.11 23.52 9.50
N THR A 15 5.17 23.59 8.70
CA THR A 15 6.08 22.46 8.48
C THR A 15 7.32 22.64 9.35
N THR A 16 7.73 21.56 10.02
CA THR A 16 8.95 21.52 10.83
C THR A 16 10.20 21.73 9.98
N ALA A 17 11.13 22.55 10.49
CA ALA A 17 12.45 22.76 9.90
C ALA A 17 13.35 21.52 10.09
N GLY A 18 14.52 21.48 9.44
CA GLY A 18 15.42 20.32 9.48
C GLY A 18 15.83 19.86 10.90
N ASP A 19 15.85 20.78 11.85
CA ASP A 19 16.11 20.51 13.27
C ASP A 19 14.87 20.06 14.07
N GLY A 20 13.67 20.10 13.47
CA GLY A 20 12.39 19.77 14.07
C GLY A 20 11.64 20.96 14.68
N SER A 21 12.21 22.16 14.65
CA SER A 21 11.52 23.37 15.12
C SER A 21 10.37 23.77 14.20
N TYR A 22 9.32 24.38 14.76
CA TYR A 22 8.20 24.93 14.00
C TYR A 22 7.57 26.10 14.75
N THR A 23 6.80 26.93 14.05
CA THR A 23 6.02 28.01 14.65
C THR A 23 4.71 28.18 13.89
N ILE A 24 3.60 28.13 14.61
CA ILE A 24 2.26 28.36 14.05
C ILE A 24 1.76 29.69 14.61
N ASN A 25 1.57 30.66 13.71
CA ASN A 25 1.08 31.99 14.09
C ASN A 25 -0.44 32.09 13.94
N GLY A 26 -1.06 32.98 14.71
CA GLY A 26 -2.50 33.27 14.59
C GLY A 26 -3.41 32.13 15.07
N VAL A 27 -2.92 31.28 15.98
CA VAL A 27 -3.75 30.28 16.64
C VAL A 27 -4.68 31.02 17.61
N PRO A 28 -6.02 30.87 17.51
CA PRO A 28 -6.91 31.59 18.40
C PRO A 28 -6.70 31.15 19.86
N VAL A 29 -7.13 31.97 20.82
CA VAL A 29 -7.00 31.68 22.26
C VAL A 29 -7.97 30.60 22.74
N GLY A 30 -7.59 29.84 23.76
CA GLY A 30 -8.33 28.75 24.40
C GLY A 30 -7.66 27.39 24.27
N ASP A 31 -8.36 26.34 24.69
CA ASP A 31 -7.88 24.97 24.53
C ASP A 31 -7.90 24.57 23.07
N ARG A 32 -6.75 24.14 22.56
CA ARG A 32 -6.52 23.71 21.18
C ARG A 32 -6.05 22.27 21.16
N THR A 33 -6.43 21.55 20.12
CA THR A 33 -5.77 20.28 19.78
C THR A 33 -4.72 20.53 18.70
N VAL A 34 -3.48 20.17 18.98
CA VAL A 34 -2.36 20.25 18.03
C VAL A 34 -2.06 18.84 17.53
N THR A 35 -2.01 18.67 16.21
CA THR A 35 -1.73 17.40 15.53
C THR A 35 -0.41 17.50 14.79
N ALA A 36 0.49 16.56 15.00
CA ALA A 36 1.71 16.41 14.23
C ALA A 36 1.62 15.15 13.35
N SER A 37 1.96 15.27 12.07
CA SER A 37 1.98 14.16 11.11
C SER A 37 3.17 14.27 10.16
N ALA A 38 3.69 13.12 9.74
CA ALA A 38 4.72 12.99 8.72
C ALA A 38 4.44 11.73 7.91
N GLY A 39 4.79 11.73 6.61
CA GLY A 39 4.55 10.58 5.74
C GLY A 39 5.25 9.32 6.25
N GLY A 40 4.51 8.21 6.41
CA GLY A 40 5.03 6.97 6.98
C GLY A 40 5.08 6.94 8.52
N HIS A 41 4.79 8.03 9.21
CA HIS A 41 4.80 8.08 10.68
C HIS A 41 3.38 8.03 11.26
N ALA A 42 3.22 7.38 12.42
CA ALA A 42 1.99 7.46 13.18
C ALA A 42 1.78 8.90 13.68
N GLN A 43 0.61 9.49 13.39
CA GLN A 43 0.27 10.83 13.87
C GLN A 43 0.17 10.88 15.39
N GLN A 44 0.49 12.05 15.96
CA GLN A 44 0.27 12.33 17.38
C GLN A 44 -0.58 13.58 17.57
N GLN A 45 -1.41 13.57 18.60
CA GLN A 45 -2.24 14.71 19.00
C GLN A 45 -1.97 15.04 20.47
N LYS A 46 -1.86 16.33 20.78
CA LYS A 46 -1.69 16.83 22.15
C LYS A 46 -2.54 18.07 22.38
N PRO A 47 -3.12 18.24 23.58
CA PRO A 47 -3.81 19.47 23.94
C PRO A 47 -2.80 20.59 24.20
N ALA A 48 -3.19 21.83 23.91
CA ALA A 48 -2.43 23.04 24.17
C ALA A 48 -3.35 24.16 24.64
N ALA A 49 -3.08 24.75 25.80
CA ALA A 49 -3.80 25.94 26.26
C ALA A 49 -3.13 27.18 25.65
N VAL A 50 -3.77 27.83 24.68
CA VAL A 50 -3.26 29.02 24.01
C VAL A 50 -3.81 30.26 24.71
N ALA A 51 -2.92 31.11 25.22
CA ALA A 51 -3.26 32.39 25.85
C ALA A 51 -2.91 33.57 24.93
N GLU A 52 -3.58 34.69 25.13
CA GLU A 52 -3.32 35.94 24.39
C GLU A 52 -1.88 36.41 24.62
N ASP A 53 -1.22 36.85 23.54
CA ASP A 53 0.16 37.35 23.53
C ASP A 53 1.21 36.43 24.17
N ALA A 54 0.91 35.13 24.29
CA ALA A 54 1.80 34.12 24.86
C ALA A 54 2.17 33.03 23.85
N THR A 55 3.37 32.47 24.00
CA THR A 55 3.80 31.29 23.24
C THR A 55 3.56 30.04 24.07
N THR A 56 2.79 29.10 23.51
CA THR A 56 2.60 27.76 24.09
C THR A 56 3.49 26.75 23.36
N THR A 57 4.42 26.13 24.07
CA THR A 57 5.30 25.10 23.51
C THR A 57 4.64 23.73 23.63
N VAL A 58 4.61 22.98 22.52
CA VAL A 58 4.15 21.59 22.47
C VAL A 58 5.21 20.79 21.72
N ASP A 59 5.80 19.81 22.39
CA ASP A 59 6.79 18.95 21.75
C ASP A 59 6.13 17.66 21.26
N PHE A 60 6.47 17.24 20.03
CA PHE A 60 6.03 15.97 19.46
C PHE A 60 7.21 15.06 19.19
N ALA A 61 7.02 13.77 19.40
CA ALA A 61 8.01 12.75 19.08
C ALA A 61 7.30 11.67 18.24
N LEU A 62 7.26 11.90 16.92
CA LEU A 62 6.70 10.93 15.98
C LEU A 62 7.60 9.70 15.97
N ALA A 63 7.02 8.52 16.21
CA ALA A 63 7.75 7.27 16.08
C ALA A 63 8.19 7.10 14.62
N GLU A 64 9.39 6.56 14.38
CA GLU A 64 9.86 6.24 13.03
C GLU A 64 8.90 5.29 12.31
N PRO A 65 8.81 5.35 10.97
CA PRO A 65 8.04 4.40 10.19
C PRO A 65 8.60 3.01 10.44
N VAL A 66 7.76 2.05 10.82
CA VAL A 66 8.18 0.66 10.80
C VAL A 66 8.19 0.23 9.34
N PRO A 67 9.32 -0.23 8.78
CA PRO A 67 9.34 -0.71 7.40
C PRO A 67 8.41 -1.91 7.25
N PRO A 68 7.79 -2.10 6.07
CA PRO A 68 7.00 -3.30 5.83
C PRO A 68 7.89 -4.54 5.95
N THR A 69 7.33 -5.60 6.50
CA THR A 69 8.03 -6.87 6.74
C THR A 69 7.42 -8.03 5.97
N GLY A 70 6.18 -7.88 5.51
CA GLY A 70 5.43 -8.93 4.84
C GLY A 70 4.96 -8.51 3.45
N VAL A 71 4.75 -9.50 2.60
CA VAL A 71 4.11 -9.35 1.30
C VAL A 71 3.01 -10.40 1.17
N THR A 72 1.88 -10.02 0.57
CA THR A 72 0.72 -10.91 0.40
C THR A 72 0.13 -10.76 -1.00
N VAL A 73 -0.49 -11.82 -1.50
CA VAL A 73 -1.25 -11.77 -2.75
C VAL A 73 -2.66 -11.28 -2.40
N ASN A 74 -2.93 -10.00 -2.65
CA ASN A 74 -4.20 -9.38 -2.29
C ASN A 74 -5.36 -9.89 -3.16
N ALA A 75 -5.12 -10.02 -4.47
CA ALA A 75 -6.16 -10.43 -5.41
C ALA A 75 -5.59 -11.15 -6.63
N ILE A 76 -6.39 -12.06 -7.17
CA ILE A 76 -6.20 -12.66 -8.49
C ILE A 76 -7.48 -12.42 -9.28
N THR A 77 -7.37 -11.71 -10.40
CA THR A 77 -8.52 -11.37 -11.26
C THR A 77 -8.32 -11.89 -12.67
N TYR A 78 -9.44 -12.10 -13.37
CA TYR A 78 -9.46 -12.66 -14.70
C TYR A 78 -10.20 -11.74 -15.66
N ALA A 79 -9.69 -11.60 -16.88
CA ALA A 79 -10.36 -10.91 -17.95
C ALA A 79 -10.12 -11.60 -19.30
N LEU A 80 -11.06 -11.43 -20.22
CA LEU A 80 -10.87 -11.83 -21.62
C LEU A 80 -10.31 -10.65 -22.42
N GLY A 81 -9.27 -10.93 -23.20
CA GLY A 81 -8.61 -9.92 -24.03
C GLY A 81 -8.27 -10.41 -25.43
N GLY A 82 -7.53 -9.56 -26.15
CA GLY A 82 -7.22 -9.77 -27.56
C GLY A 82 -8.40 -9.44 -28.48
N LYS A 83 -8.12 -9.38 -29.79
CA LYS A 83 -9.08 -8.93 -30.82
C LYS A 83 -10.39 -9.72 -30.80
N SER A 84 -10.33 -11.01 -30.46
CA SER A 84 -11.49 -11.91 -30.45
C SER A 84 -11.91 -12.34 -29.04
N LYS A 85 -11.45 -11.67 -27.97
CA LYS A 85 -11.71 -12.07 -26.57
C LYS A 85 -11.41 -13.55 -26.29
N ARG A 86 -10.35 -14.05 -26.91
CA ARG A 86 -9.88 -15.44 -26.74
C ARG A 86 -8.67 -15.55 -25.84
N ASP A 87 -7.99 -14.43 -25.54
CA ASP A 87 -6.88 -14.46 -24.59
C ASP A 87 -7.45 -14.40 -23.17
N LEU A 88 -6.89 -15.18 -22.26
CA LEU A 88 -7.14 -15.05 -20.83
C LEU A 88 -6.04 -14.15 -20.24
N LEU A 89 -6.43 -13.08 -19.56
CA LEU A 89 -5.53 -12.27 -18.75
C LEU A 89 -5.77 -12.63 -17.29
N VAL A 90 -4.71 -13.08 -16.61
CA VAL A 90 -4.70 -13.30 -15.17
C VAL A 90 -3.88 -12.18 -14.55
N THR A 91 -4.51 -11.33 -13.75
CA THR A 91 -3.82 -10.23 -13.06
C THR A 91 -3.70 -10.56 -11.59
N VAL A 92 -2.47 -10.52 -11.09
CA VAL A 92 -2.14 -10.72 -9.67
C VAL A 92 -1.81 -9.36 -9.07
N ALA A 93 -2.45 -9.02 -7.95
CA ALA A 93 -2.16 -7.83 -7.16
C ALA A 93 -1.45 -8.23 -5.88
N VAL A 94 -0.34 -7.56 -5.60
CA VAL A 94 0.54 -7.83 -4.46
C VAL A 94 0.64 -6.57 -3.61
N VAL A 95 0.45 -6.73 -2.30
CA VAL A 95 0.52 -5.64 -1.32
C VAL A 95 1.40 -6.03 -0.14
N ASP A 96 1.95 -5.04 0.54
CA ASP A 96 2.66 -5.24 1.79
C ASP A 96 1.69 -5.43 2.97
N ASN A 97 2.21 -5.60 4.17
CA ASN A 97 1.41 -5.74 5.39
C ASN A 97 0.66 -4.45 5.83
N PHE A 98 0.89 -3.32 5.17
CA PHE A 98 0.12 -2.08 5.36
C PHE A 98 -0.96 -1.90 4.28
N GLY A 99 -0.97 -2.77 3.26
CA GLY A 99 -1.90 -2.72 2.14
C GLY A 99 -1.41 -1.87 0.97
N ASP A 100 -0.17 -1.39 1.02
CA ASP A 100 0.42 -0.60 -0.06
C ASP A 100 0.90 -1.51 -1.21
N PRO A 101 0.75 -1.10 -2.48
CA PRO A 101 1.18 -1.89 -3.63
C PRO A 101 2.69 -2.11 -3.63
N VAL A 102 3.12 -3.34 -3.91
CA VAL A 102 4.54 -3.69 -3.97
C VAL A 102 5.02 -3.67 -5.42
N ASP A 103 5.86 -2.70 -5.77
CA ASP A 103 6.53 -2.62 -7.08
C ASP A 103 7.69 -3.64 -7.20
N GLY A 104 7.87 -4.22 -8.38
CA GLY A 104 9.00 -5.11 -8.68
C GLY A 104 8.98 -6.48 -7.98
N ALA A 105 7.90 -6.86 -7.31
CA ALA A 105 7.76 -8.20 -6.73
C ALA A 105 7.73 -9.26 -7.84
N SER A 106 8.62 -10.25 -7.77
CA SER A 106 8.62 -11.38 -8.70
C SER A 106 7.58 -12.40 -8.26
N VAL A 107 6.56 -12.63 -9.08
CA VAL A 107 5.45 -13.55 -8.82
C VAL A 107 5.53 -14.74 -9.77
N ALA A 108 5.53 -15.95 -9.21
CA ALA A 108 5.40 -17.19 -9.96
C ALA A 108 3.99 -17.78 -9.77
N ILE A 109 3.35 -18.15 -10.88
CA ILE A 109 2.00 -18.71 -10.87
C ILE A 109 1.92 -20.02 -11.65
N GLU A 110 1.00 -20.89 -11.23
CA GLU A 110 0.45 -21.98 -12.02
C GLU A 110 -1.05 -21.73 -12.25
N VAL A 111 -1.47 -21.78 -13.51
CA VAL A 111 -2.86 -21.68 -13.93
C VAL A 111 -3.34 -23.08 -14.25
N LEU A 112 -4.43 -23.50 -13.62
CA LEU A 112 -5.12 -24.76 -13.84
C LEU A 112 -6.37 -24.52 -14.69
N ARG A 113 -6.76 -25.51 -15.50
CA ARG A 113 -8.05 -25.56 -16.18
C ARG A 113 -8.77 -26.84 -15.78
N GLY A 114 -9.80 -26.72 -14.95
CA GLY A 114 -10.34 -27.86 -14.20
C GLY A 114 -9.29 -28.33 -13.19
N THR A 115 -8.83 -29.56 -13.34
CA THR A 115 -7.75 -30.15 -12.52
C THR A 115 -6.39 -30.17 -13.21
N ASP A 116 -6.34 -29.83 -14.51
CA ASP A 116 -5.12 -29.96 -15.31
C ASP A 116 -4.30 -28.68 -15.25
N SER A 117 -2.99 -28.81 -15.08
CA SER A 117 -2.06 -27.69 -15.25
C SER A 117 -2.14 -27.17 -16.69
N TYR A 118 -2.49 -25.91 -16.85
CA TYR A 118 -2.62 -25.24 -18.14
C TYR A 118 -1.38 -24.41 -18.48
N ALA A 119 -0.81 -23.70 -17.51
CA ALA A 119 0.40 -22.90 -17.72
C ALA A 119 1.11 -22.52 -16.42
N THR A 120 2.44 -22.43 -16.47
CA THR A 120 3.26 -21.78 -15.45
C THR A 120 3.85 -20.48 -16.00
N ARG A 121 3.86 -19.41 -15.20
CA ARG A 121 4.41 -18.10 -15.60
C ARG A 121 5.12 -17.43 -14.43
N THR A 122 6.08 -16.57 -14.76
CA THR A 122 6.75 -15.67 -13.82
C THR A 122 6.74 -14.25 -14.37
N GLY A 123 6.58 -13.26 -13.51
CA GLY A 123 6.56 -11.85 -13.91
C GLY A 123 6.74 -10.94 -12.72
N ALA A 124 7.20 -9.72 -12.97
CA ALA A 124 7.35 -8.70 -11.93
C ALA A 124 6.11 -7.79 -11.90
N THR A 125 5.70 -7.38 -10.70
CA THR A 125 4.69 -6.31 -10.52
C THR A 125 5.24 -4.97 -10.98
N GLY A 126 4.35 -4.10 -11.46
CA GLY A 126 4.66 -2.69 -11.70
C GLY A 126 4.37 -1.83 -10.47
N ALA A 127 4.53 -0.50 -10.64
CA ALA A 127 4.34 0.49 -9.57
C ALA A 127 2.92 0.52 -8.97
N ASP A 128 1.93 -0.07 -9.65
CA ASP A 128 0.57 -0.24 -9.13
C ASP A 128 0.39 -1.54 -8.31
N GLY A 129 1.47 -2.29 -8.09
CA GLY A 129 1.46 -3.55 -7.35
C GLY A 129 0.90 -4.72 -8.14
N THR A 130 0.72 -4.59 -9.45
CA THR A 130 0.09 -5.64 -10.27
C THR A 130 0.99 -6.21 -11.36
N VAL A 131 0.77 -7.48 -11.68
CA VAL A 131 1.36 -8.16 -12.84
C VAL A 131 0.28 -8.91 -13.60
N ALA A 132 0.25 -8.76 -14.93
CA ALA A 132 -0.73 -9.40 -15.80
C ALA A 132 -0.09 -10.47 -16.71
N PHE A 133 -0.59 -11.70 -16.59
CA PHE A 133 -0.19 -12.85 -17.40
C PHE A 133 -1.20 -13.10 -18.51
N LYS A 134 -0.76 -12.93 -19.75
CA LYS A 134 -1.60 -13.19 -20.94
C LYS A 134 -1.39 -14.61 -21.47
N LEU A 135 -2.47 -15.38 -21.53
CA LEU A 135 -2.52 -16.72 -22.12
C LEU A 135 -3.32 -16.64 -23.42
N LYS A 136 -2.63 -16.73 -24.56
CA LYS A 136 -3.24 -16.56 -25.87
C LYS A 136 -4.20 -17.71 -26.20
N ASN A 137 -5.34 -17.38 -26.82
CA ASN A 137 -6.31 -18.37 -27.29
C ASN A 137 -6.70 -19.43 -26.25
N ALA A 138 -6.95 -18.99 -25.00
CA ALA A 138 -7.35 -19.85 -23.91
C ALA A 138 -8.66 -20.62 -24.25
N PRO A 139 -8.66 -21.96 -24.15
CA PRO A 139 -9.87 -22.77 -24.36
C PRO A 139 -11.02 -22.41 -23.42
N SER A 140 -12.24 -22.86 -23.69
CA SER A 140 -13.33 -22.78 -22.71
C SER A 140 -13.06 -23.70 -21.52
N GLY A 141 -13.60 -23.35 -20.35
CA GLY A 141 -13.40 -24.11 -19.12
C GLY A 141 -13.31 -23.22 -17.90
N THR A 142 -13.23 -23.86 -16.73
CA THR A 142 -13.01 -23.18 -15.45
C THR A 142 -11.52 -23.09 -15.18
N TYR A 143 -11.04 -21.88 -14.89
CA TYR A 143 -9.66 -21.57 -14.57
C TYR A 143 -9.52 -21.23 -13.10
N THR A 144 -8.47 -21.76 -12.47
CA THR A 144 -7.99 -21.36 -11.15
C THR A 144 -6.49 -21.10 -11.24
N THR A 145 -5.96 -20.27 -10.35
CA THR A 145 -4.55 -19.92 -10.32
C THR A 145 -4.02 -20.13 -8.91
N THR A 146 -2.89 -20.81 -8.81
CA THR A 146 -2.08 -20.92 -7.60
C THR A 146 -0.86 -20.02 -7.75
N VAL A 147 -0.52 -19.29 -6.69
CA VAL A 147 0.76 -18.60 -6.60
C VAL A 147 1.73 -19.57 -5.94
N SER A 148 2.83 -19.86 -6.62
CA SER A 148 3.83 -20.82 -6.16
C SER A 148 5.03 -20.16 -5.49
N ASP A 149 5.31 -18.89 -5.82
CA ASP A 149 6.36 -18.09 -5.19
C ASP A 149 6.09 -16.58 -5.33
N VAL A 150 6.46 -15.82 -4.32
CA VAL A 150 6.57 -14.35 -4.38
C VAL A 150 7.89 -13.92 -3.74
N THR A 151 8.76 -13.30 -4.52
CA THR A 151 10.03 -12.75 -4.04
C THR A 151 10.01 -11.23 -4.12
N ALA A 152 10.09 -10.56 -2.96
CA ALA A 152 10.09 -9.10 -2.83
C ALA A 152 10.95 -8.63 -1.64
N LEU A 153 12.25 -8.92 -1.65
CA LEU A 153 13.12 -8.64 -0.51
C LEU A 153 13.10 -7.15 -0.10
N PRO A 154 13.07 -6.85 1.22
CA PRO A 154 13.19 -7.77 2.35
C PRO A 154 11.86 -8.40 2.84
N LEU A 155 10.76 -8.23 2.12
CA LEU A 155 9.44 -8.69 2.53
C LEU A 155 9.33 -10.22 2.48
N ALA A 156 8.77 -10.81 3.53
CA ALA A 156 8.47 -12.23 3.60
C ALA A 156 7.06 -12.51 3.06
N TRP A 157 6.95 -13.40 2.09
CA TRP A 157 5.65 -13.84 1.57
C TRP A 157 4.95 -14.77 2.55
N ASP A 158 3.63 -14.60 2.72
CA ASP A 158 2.79 -15.43 3.60
C ASP A 158 2.52 -16.85 3.06
N GLY A 159 2.89 -17.13 1.81
CA GLY A 159 2.67 -18.43 1.18
C GLY A 159 1.20 -18.70 0.79
N LEU A 160 0.34 -17.67 0.86
CA LEU A 160 -1.08 -17.82 0.61
C LEU A 160 -1.47 -17.37 -0.79
N THR A 161 -2.44 -18.08 -1.36
CA THR A 161 -3.15 -17.70 -2.58
C THR A 161 -4.61 -17.43 -2.21
N PRO A 162 -5.16 -16.24 -2.51
CA PRO A 162 -6.56 -15.96 -2.26
C PRO A 162 -7.46 -16.83 -3.16
N SER A 163 -8.66 -17.15 -2.67
CA SER A 163 -9.66 -17.89 -3.44
C SER A 163 -9.96 -17.19 -4.76
N ASN A 164 -9.88 -17.94 -5.86
CA ASN A 164 -10.05 -17.41 -7.19
C ASN A 164 -10.60 -18.50 -8.13
N SER A 165 -11.46 -18.12 -9.07
CA SER A 165 -12.00 -19.00 -10.10
C SER A 165 -12.62 -18.17 -11.21
N PHE A 166 -12.53 -18.63 -12.46
CA PHE A 166 -13.14 -17.98 -13.61
C PHE A 166 -13.58 -19.00 -14.65
N THR A 167 -14.86 -18.98 -15.02
CA THR A 167 -15.38 -19.82 -16.11
C THR A 167 -15.54 -19.00 -17.38
N ARG A 168 -14.88 -19.46 -18.45
CA ARG A 168 -14.97 -18.88 -19.79
C ARG A 168 -15.97 -19.61 -20.67
#